data_AF-A0A971SDS9-F1
#
_entry.id   AF-A0A971SDS9-F1
#
_cell.length_a   1.000
_cell.length_b   1.000
_cell.length_c   1.000
_cell.angle_alpha   90.00
_cell.angle_beta   90.00
_cell.angle_gamma   90.00
#
_symmetry.space_group_name_H-M   'P 1'
#
loop_
_entity.id
_entity.type
_entity.pdbx_description
1 polymer ?
#
loop_
_entity_poly.entity_id
_entity_poly.type
_entity_poly.pdbx_seq_one_letter_code
_entity_poly.pdbx_strand_id
1 'polypeptide(L)'
;MKEFLFMKPVLQFISEGKFFRKTVAIALRILAITIAFASLVGWIVKWQFVFSLPVTGIIGGIIFQLLMVVAAYMVIHIVIIRAGNIQRLPEAEYTVIPIVALCLKLLGEIYASFLTVTAVAGGLYIWMTGRNAGKDLLGVIAPLVPAISDLSFIGGVKFILSGATMAFVTLLVSYFLSEMVILMVDISRSTRFGNKG
;
A
#
# COMPACT_ATOMS: atom_id res chain seq x y z
N MET A 1 49.86 5.32 -2.99
CA MET A 1 48.81 4.57 -2.26
C MET A 1 47.44 5.28 -2.16
N LYS A 2 47.18 6.40 -2.87
CA LYS A 2 45.86 7.07 -2.87
C LYS A 2 45.00 6.79 -4.11
N GLU A 3 45.55 6.11 -5.12
CA GLU A 3 44.93 5.98 -6.45
C GLU A 3 44.07 4.72 -6.66
N PHE A 4 43.98 3.81 -5.68
CA PHE A 4 43.20 2.57 -5.80
C PHE A 4 41.89 2.55 -4.97
N LEU A 5 41.50 3.66 -4.35
CA LEU A 5 40.27 3.72 -3.56
C LEU A 5 39.08 4.16 -4.43
N PHE A 6 38.72 3.34 -5.43
CA PHE A 6 37.48 3.47 -6.22
C PHE A 6 36.23 3.60 -5.33
N MET A 7 36.30 3.06 -4.11
CA MET A 7 35.20 3.10 -3.15
C MET A 7 34.94 4.48 -2.53
N LYS A 8 35.92 5.41 -2.51
CA LYS A 8 35.73 6.75 -1.94
C LYS A 8 34.73 7.60 -2.75
N PRO A 9 34.88 7.72 -4.08
CA PRO A 9 33.89 8.38 -4.93
C PRO A 9 32.52 7.71 -4.84
N VAL A 10 32.47 6.37 -4.80
CA VAL A 10 31.21 5.61 -4.69
C VAL A 10 30.50 5.90 -3.36
N LEU A 11 31.23 5.92 -2.24
CA LEU A 11 30.68 6.26 -0.93
C LEU A 11 30.23 7.72 -0.85
N GLN A 12 30.95 8.66 -1.47
CA GLN A 12 30.52 10.06 -1.58
C GLN A 12 29.24 10.19 -2.41
N PHE A 13 29.15 9.48 -3.54
CA PHE A 13 27.96 9.47 -4.40
C PHE A 13 26.74 8.82 -3.71
N ILE A 14 26.96 7.80 -2.88
CA ILE A 14 25.92 7.20 -2.02
C ILE A 14 25.51 8.16 -0.89
N SER A 15 26.46 8.94 -0.36
CA SER A 15 26.18 9.94 0.69
C SER A 15 25.42 11.17 0.16
N GLU A 16 25.42 11.39 -1.16
CA GLU A 16 24.62 12.45 -1.77
C GLU A 16 23.13 12.10 -1.72
N GLY A 17 22.37 12.91 -0.99
CA GLY A 17 20.94 12.65 -0.80
C GLY A 17 20.11 12.64 -2.08
N LYS A 18 20.62 13.24 -3.16
CA LYS A 18 20.01 13.20 -4.50
C LYS A 18 20.04 11.81 -5.13
N PHE A 19 21.14 11.07 -4.98
CA PHE A 19 21.25 9.71 -5.49
C PHE A 19 20.26 8.78 -4.78
N PHE A 20 20.22 8.83 -3.45
CA PHE A 20 19.34 7.99 -2.66
C PHE A 20 17.85 8.25 -2.96
N ARG A 21 17.41 9.51 -3.01
CA ARG A 21 16.03 9.90 -3.43
C ARG A 21 15.68 9.33 -4.80
N LYS A 22 16.59 9.44 -5.77
CA LYS A 22 16.38 8.93 -7.14
C LYS A 22 16.25 7.40 -7.15
N THR A 23 17.12 6.69 -6.45
CA THR A 23 17.11 5.23 -6.37
C THR A 23 15.81 4.72 -5.75
N VAL A 24 15.37 5.29 -4.63
CA VAL A 24 14.10 4.91 -3.99
C VAL A 24 12.90 5.23 -4.89
N ALA A 25 12.88 6.38 -5.54
CA ALA A 25 11.81 6.73 -6.48
C ALA A 25 11.74 5.76 -7.68
N ILE A 26 12.88 5.33 -8.22
CA ILE A 26 12.94 4.31 -9.28
C ILE A 26 12.44 2.97 -8.76
N ALA A 27 12.87 2.54 -7.57
CA ALA A 27 12.42 1.30 -6.96
C ALA A 27 10.89 1.27 -6.78
N LEU A 28 10.29 2.38 -6.33
CA LEU A 28 8.83 2.49 -6.24
C LEU A 28 8.13 2.44 -7.59
N ARG A 29 8.69 3.03 -8.65
CA ARG A 29 8.13 2.92 -10.01
C ARG A 29 8.18 1.49 -10.53
N ILE A 30 9.29 0.78 -10.30
CA ILE A 30 9.40 -0.64 -10.64
C ILE A 30 8.35 -1.44 -9.87
N LEU A 31 8.21 -1.19 -8.57
CA LEU A 31 7.18 -1.82 -7.75
C LEU A 31 5.76 -1.57 -8.30
N ALA A 32 5.44 -0.34 -8.71
CA ALA A 32 4.15 -0.01 -9.31
C ALA A 32 3.89 -0.82 -10.60
N ILE A 33 4.90 -0.97 -11.45
CA ILE A 33 4.81 -1.79 -12.68
C ILE A 33 4.59 -3.26 -12.32
N THR A 34 5.34 -3.79 -11.34
CA THR A 34 5.17 -5.18 -10.88
C THR A 34 3.77 -5.41 -10.31
N ILE A 35 3.25 -4.49 -9.50
CA ILE A 35 1.88 -4.57 -8.98
C ILE A 35 0.85 -4.53 -10.12
N ALA A 36 1.07 -3.68 -11.14
CA ALA A 36 0.18 -3.62 -12.30
C ALA A 36 0.12 -4.96 -13.06
N PHE A 37 1.28 -5.55 -13.35
CA PHE A 37 1.34 -6.86 -14.00
C PHE A 37 0.72 -7.96 -13.13
N ALA A 38 1.06 -8.02 -11.84
CA ALA A 38 0.51 -9.02 -10.93
C ALA A 38 -1.03 -8.90 -10.80
N SER A 39 -1.54 -7.66 -10.71
CA SER A 39 -2.98 -7.38 -10.65
C SER A 39 -3.69 -7.78 -11.93
N LEU A 40 -3.10 -7.52 -13.09
CA LEU A 40 -3.65 -7.91 -14.39
C LEU A 40 -3.74 -9.43 -14.54
N VAL A 41 -2.66 -10.14 -14.21
CA VAL A 41 -2.65 -11.62 -14.23
C VAL A 41 -3.69 -12.18 -13.27
N GLY A 42 -3.73 -11.67 -12.03
CA GLY A 42 -4.72 -12.08 -11.03
C GLY A 42 -6.15 -11.85 -11.50
N TRP A 43 -6.43 -10.70 -12.12
CA TRP A 43 -7.74 -10.37 -12.67
C TRP A 43 -8.16 -11.34 -13.78
N ILE A 44 -7.28 -11.64 -14.75
CA ILE A 44 -7.56 -12.59 -15.84
C ILE A 44 -7.90 -13.99 -15.30
N VAL A 45 -7.08 -14.51 -14.38
CA VAL A 45 -7.25 -15.87 -13.84
C VAL A 45 -8.58 -16.01 -13.10
N LYS A 46 -9.05 -14.95 -12.42
CA LYS A 46 -10.26 -15.02 -11.60
C LYS A 46 -11.56 -15.03 -12.41
N TRP A 47 -11.54 -14.68 -13.69
CA TRP A 47 -12.71 -14.80 -14.57
C TRP A 47 -13.20 -16.24 -14.73
N GLN A 48 -12.28 -17.22 -14.75
CA GLN A 48 -12.67 -18.64 -14.80
C GLN A 48 -13.56 -19.02 -13.62
N PHE A 49 -13.24 -18.51 -12.44
CA PHE A 49 -14.06 -18.72 -11.25
C PHE A 49 -15.41 -18.00 -11.37
N VAL A 50 -15.43 -16.74 -11.81
CA VAL A 50 -16.67 -15.96 -11.96
C VAL A 50 -17.67 -16.67 -12.88
N PHE A 51 -17.21 -17.22 -14.01
CA PHE A 51 -18.08 -17.95 -14.95
C PHE A 51 -18.49 -19.35 -14.47
N SER A 52 -17.85 -19.87 -13.41
CA SER A 52 -18.27 -21.12 -12.77
C SER A 52 -19.40 -20.93 -11.74
N LEU A 53 -19.76 -19.69 -11.42
CA LEU A 53 -20.83 -19.39 -10.48
C LEU A 53 -22.22 -19.64 -11.12
N PRO A 54 -23.23 -19.96 -10.29
CA PRO A 54 -24.63 -19.94 -10.74
C PRO A 54 -24.99 -18.58 -11.34
N VAL A 55 -25.98 -18.54 -12.25
CA VAL A 55 -26.39 -17.31 -12.97
C VAL A 55 -26.63 -16.11 -12.04
N THR A 56 -27.25 -16.34 -10.89
CA THR A 56 -27.49 -15.32 -9.86
C THR A 56 -26.21 -14.76 -9.24
N GLY A 57 -25.15 -15.56 -9.16
CA GLY A 57 -23.87 -15.18 -8.59
C GLY A 57 -22.86 -14.58 -9.57
N ILE A 58 -23.07 -14.77 -10.89
CA ILE A 58 -22.20 -14.20 -11.94
C ILE A 58 -22.18 -12.67 -11.83
N ILE A 59 -23.34 -12.04 -11.62
CA ILE A 59 -23.44 -10.57 -11.50
C ILE A 59 -22.59 -10.07 -10.32
N GLY A 60 -22.67 -10.77 -9.17
CA GLY A 60 -21.83 -10.45 -8.00
C GLY A 60 -20.34 -10.61 -8.29
N GLY A 61 -19.95 -11.66 -9.03
CA GLY A 61 -18.58 -11.86 -9.48
C GLY A 61 -18.08 -10.76 -10.43
N ILE A 62 -18.91 -10.32 -11.38
CA ILE A 62 -18.59 -9.22 -12.31
C ILE A 62 -18.38 -7.91 -11.55
N ILE A 63 -19.31 -7.56 -10.66
CA ILE A 63 -19.20 -6.34 -9.83
C ILE A 63 -17.92 -6.38 -8.99
N PHE A 64 -17.61 -7.52 -8.39
CA PHE A 64 -16.36 -7.71 -7.65
C PHE A 64 -15.14 -7.48 -8.55
N GLN A 65 -15.09 -8.08 -9.75
CA GLN A 65 -13.97 -7.91 -10.68
C GLN A 65 -13.77 -6.46 -11.12
N LEU A 66 -14.85 -5.72 -11.37
CA LEU A 66 -14.76 -4.30 -11.74
C LEU A 66 -14.20 -3.46 -10.59
N LEU A 67 -14.66 -3.69 -9.36
CA LEU A 67 -14.14 -2.99 -8.18
C LEU A 67 -12.68 -3.38 -7.88
N MET A 68 -12.26 -4.60 -8.17
CA MET A 68 -10.84 -4.99 -8.04
C MET A 68 -9.92 -4.23 -9.00
N VAL A 69 -10.40 -3.89 -10.22
CA VAL A 69 -9.64 -3.02 -11.13
C VAL A 69 -9.46 -1.63 -10.52
N VAL A 70 -10.51 -1.09 -9.89
CA VAL A 70 -10.44 0.19 -9.18
C VAL A 70 -9.46 0.11 -8.01
N ALA A 71 -9.50 -0.96 -7.21
CA ALA A 71 -8.57 -1.17 -6.10
C ALA A 71 -7.11 -1.22 -6.57
N ALA A 72 -6.84 -1.99 -7.62
CA ALA A 72 -5.51 -2.08 -8.23
C ALA A 72 -5.03 -0.73 -8.76
N TYR A 73 -5.89 -0.01 -9.48
CA TYR A 73 -5.60 1.33 -9.97
C TYR A 73 -5.22 2.29 -8.83
N MET A 74 -6.00 2.32 -7.74
CA MET A 74 -5.71 3.19 -6.59
C MET A 74 -4.34 2.88 -5.99
N VAL A 75 -4.01 1.60 -5.76
CA VAL A 75 -2.71 1.19 -5.22
C VAL A 75 -1.56 1.62 -6.12
N ILE A 76 -1.65 1.33 -7.43
CA ILE A 76 -0.63 1.69 -8.41
C ILE A 76 -0.43 3.21 -8.45
N HIS A 77 -1.53 3.96 -8.45
CA HIS A 77 -1.50 5.41 -8.54
C HIS A 77 -0.87 6.04 -7.29
N ILE A 78 -1.19 5.54 -6.10
CA ILE A 78 -0.57 5.98 -4.83
C ILE A 78 0.95 5.76 -4.87
N VAL A 79 1.41 4.58 -5.30
CA VAL A 79 2.85 4.29 -5.39
C VAL A 79 3.56 5.25 -6.34
N ILE A 80 2.95 5.54 -7.51
CA ILE A 80 3.51 6.50 -8.48
C ILE A 80 3.57 7.92 -7.91
N ILE A 81 2.49 8.38 -7.25
CA ILE A 81 2.45 9.70 -6.60
C ILE A 81 3.56 9.79 -5.54
N ARG A 82 3.70 8.77 -4.69
CA ARG A 82 4.71 8.76 -3.63
C ARG A 82 6.13 8.69 -4.18
N ALA A 83 6.37 7.98 -5.27
CA ALA A 83 7.65 8.01 -5.98
C ALA A 83 8.01 9.44 -6.46
N GLY A 84 7.02 10.18 -6.98
CA GLY A 84 7.18 11.59 -7.34
C GLY A 84 7.49 12.48 -6.13
N ASN A 85 6.80 12.25 -5.01
CA ASN A 85 7.01 13.01 -3.77
C ASN A 85 8.43 12.78 -3.20
N ILE A 86 8.93 11.54 -3.18
CA ILE A 86 10.31 11.22 -2.74
C ILE A 86 11.33 11.95 -3.61
N GLN A 87 11.14 11.95 -4.93
CA GLN A 87 12.06 12.59 -5.87
C GLN A 87 12.14 14.12 -5.67
N ARG A 88 11.06 14.75 -5.18
CA ARG A 88 10.93 16.20 -4.97
C ARG A 88 11.24 16.66 -3.53
N LEU A 89 11.58 15.74 -2.63
CA LEU A 89 11.97 16.12 -1.26
C LEU A 89 13.11 17.15 -1.30
N PRO A 90 13.11 18.21 -0.47
CA PRO A 90 14.20 19.16 -0.40
C PRO A 90 15.48 18.51 0.16
N GLU A 91 16.62 19.16 -0.03
CA GLU A 91 17.84 18.74 0.66
C GLU A 91 17.71 19.03 2.16
N ALA A 92 18.02 18.02 2.96
CA ALA A 92 17.92 18.08 4.41
C ALA A 92 19.18 17.45 5.02
N GLU A 93 19.53 17.90 6.22
CA GLU A 93 20.62 17.34 7.04
C GLU A 93 20.53 15.81 7.14
N TYR A 94 19.31 15.28 7.26
CA TYR A 94 19.02 13.85 7.21
C TYR A 94 18.22 13.52 5.95
N THR A 95 18.86 12.93 4.94
CA THR A 95 18.18 12.54 3.69
C THR A 95 17.23 11.35 3.88
N VAL A 96 17.63 10.36 4.70
CA VAL A 96 16.93 9.08 4.81
C VAL A 96 15.63 9.20 5.60
N ILE A 97 15.58 10.08 6.61
CA ILE A 97 14.48 10.16 7.56
C ILE A 97 13.16 10.59 6.90
N PRO A 98 13.11 11.67 6.08
CA PRO A 98 11.90 12.03 5.34
C PRO A 98 11.42 10.93 4.40
N ILE A 99 12.34 10.13 3.85
CA ILE A 99 12.02 9.01 2.96
C ILE A 99 11.36 7.89 3.74
N VAL A 100 11.93 7.49 4.88
CA VAL A 100 11.35 6.46 5.76
C VAL A 100 9.96 6.88 6.24
N ALA A 101 9.80 8.13 6.67
CA ALA A 101 8.50 8.67 7.06
C ALA A 101 7.48 8.58 5.92
N LEU A 102 7.88 8.90 4.68
CA LEU A 102 7.01 8.82 3.51
C LEU A 102 6.69 7.36 3.11
N CYS A 103 7.64 6.43 3.28
CA CYS A 103 7.42 5.00 3.07
C CYS A 103 6.43 4.42 4.09
N LEU A 104 6.48 4.84 5.36
CA LEU A 104 5.51 4.43 6.38
C LEU A 104 4.09 4.84 5.99
N LYS A 105 3.90 6.10 5.56
CA LYS A 105 2.63 6.59 5.02
C LYS A 105 2.16 5.78 3.81
N LEU A 106 3.07 5.52 2.87
CA LEU A 106 2.77 4.74 1.67
C LEU A 106 2.23 3.34 2.00
N LEU A 107 2.79 2.64 2.98
CA LEU A 107 2.31 1.30 3.37
C LEU A 107 0.86 1.33 3.86
N GLY A 108 0.52 2.29 4.74
CA GLY A 108 -0.85 2.44 5.22
C GLY A 108 -1.82 2.90 4.14
N GLU A 109 -1.39 3.79 3.24
CA GLU A 109 -2.20 4.25 2.10
C GLU A 109 -2.50 3.12 1.12
N ILE A 110 -1.50 2.28 0.78
CA ILE A 110 -1.69 1.09 -0.06
C ILE A 110 -2.72 0.16 0.59
N TYR A 111 -2.51 -0.19 1.87
CA TYR A 111 -3.38 -1.14 2.55
C TYR A 111 -4.80 -0.59 2.70
N ALA A 112 -4.96 0.66 3.13
CA ALA A 112 -6.27 1.27 3.35
C ALA A 112 -7.06 1.46 2.04
N SER A 113 -6.40 1.90 0.96
CA SER A 113 -7.06 2.05 -0.35
C SER A 113 -7.51 0.71 -0.92
N PHE A 114 -6.63 -0.29 -0.88
CA PHE A 114 -6.95 -1.65 -1.29
C PHE A 114 -8.11 -2.23 -0.48
N LEU A 115 -8.01 -2.15 0.85
CA LEU A 115 -8.97 -2.77 1.75
C LEU A 115 -10.34 -2.13 1.68
N THR A 116 -10.42 -0.81 1.54
CA THR A 116 -11.71 -0.10 1.45
C THR A 116 -12.52 -0.58 0.25
N VAL A 117 -11.90 -0.62 -0.94
CA VAL A 117 -12.58 -1.06 -2.16
C VAL A 117 -12.89 -2.56 -2.10
N THR A 118 -11.95 -3.37 -1.59
CA THR A 118 -12.13 -4.82 -1.45
C THR A 118 -13.21 -5.17 -0.44
N ALA A 119 -13.37 -4.38 0.62
CA ALA A 119 -14.43 -4.54 1.62
C ALA A 119 -15.81 -4.29 1.00
N VAL A 120 -15.96 -3.21 0.23
CA VAL A 120 -17.19 -2.95 -0.53
C VAL A 120 -17.47 -4.06 -1.53
N ALA A 121 -16.48 -4.44 -2.33
CA ALA A 121 -16.61 -5.50 -3.32
C ALA A 121 -17.01 -6.83 -2.69
N GLY A 122 -16.34 -7.23 -1.60
CA GLY A 122 -16.61 -8.48 -0.89
C GLY A 122 -17.98 -8.48 -0.20
N GLY A 123 -18.40 -7.35 0.37
CA GLY A 123 -19.75 -7.22 0.95
C GLY A 123 -20.85 -7.38 -0.09
N LEU A 124 -20.73 -6.71 -1.24
CA LEU A 124 -21.65 -6.87 -2.36
C LEU A 124 -21.63 -8.31 -2.89
N TYR A 125 -20.45 -8.92 -2.99
CA TYR A 125 -20.31 -10.31 -3.41
C TYR A 125 -21.06 -11.27 -2.46
N ILE A 126 -20.91 -11.10 -1.14
CA ILE A 126 -21.63 -11.90 -0.14
C ILE A 126 -23.15 -11.77 -0.34
N TRP A 127 -23.67 -10.55 -0.54
CA TRP A 127 -25.10 -10.34 -0.75
C TRP A 127 -25.66 -11.01 -2.00
N MET A 128 -24.89 -11.05 -3.08
CA MET A 128 -25.35 -11.59 -4.36
C MET A 128 -25.13 -13.09 -4.50
N THR A 129 -24.11 -13.63 -3.83
CA THR A 129 -23.70 -15.04 -4.01
C THR A 129 -23.97 -15.91 -2.80
N GLY A 130 -24.11 -15.32 -1.60
CA GLY A 130 -24.11 -16.07 -0.34
C GLY A 130 -22.80 -16.81 -0.08
N ARG A 131 -21.67 -16.37 -0.68
CA ARG A 131 -20.36 -17.02 -0.61
C ARG A 131 -19.29 -16.09 -0.04
N ASN A 132 -18.17 -16.69 0.36
CA ASN A 132 -17.06 -15.96 0.97
C ASN A 132 -16.08 -15.45 -0.09
N ALA A 133 -16.07 -14.13 -0.31
CA ALA A 133 -15.16 -13.47 -1.27
C ALA A 133 -13.66 -13.72 -0.99
N GLY A 134 -13.29 -13.85 0.29
CA GLY A 134 -11.93 -14.15 0.74
C GLY A 134 -11.41 -15.47 0.18
N LYS A 135 -12.15 -16.55 0.42
CA LYS A 135 -11.77 -17.89 -0.04
C LYS A 135 -11.85 -18.04 -1.56
N ASP A 136 -12.91 -17.50 -2.15
CA ASP A 136 -13.25 -17.73 -3.55
C ASP A 136 -12.41 -16.86 -4.50
N LEU A 137 -12.32 -15.55 -4.23
CA LEU A 137 -11.77 -14.58 -5.17
C LEU A 137 -10.40 -14.03 -4.73
N LEU A 138 -10.13 -13.91 -3.43
CA LEU A 138 -8.89 -13.31 -2.94
C LEU A 138 -7.74 -14.31 -2.78
N GLY A 139 -8.00 -15.59 -2.50
CA GLY A 139 -6.96 -16.63 -2.50
C GLY A 139 -5.79 -16.31 -1.56
N VAL A 140 -4.58 -16.12 -2.10
CA VAL A 140 -3.37 -15.84 -1.32
C VAL A 140 -3.45 -14.54 -0.52
N ILE A 141 -4.23 -13.56 -0.99
CA ILE A 141 -4.42 -12.27 -0.31
C ILE A 141 -5.63 -12.27 0.65
N ALA A 142 -6.32 -13.40 0.82
CA ALA A 142 -7.43 -13.53 1.77
C ALA A 142 -7.07 -13.16 3.22
N PRO A 143 -5.84 -13.42 3.74
CA PRO A 143 -5.47 -13.00 5.10
C PRO A 143 -5.43 -11.48 5.31
N LEU A 144 -5.42 -10.70 4.22
CA LEU A 144 -5.36 -9.24 4.28
C LEU A 144 -6.73 -8.58 4.47
N VAL A 145 -7.83 -9.36 4.39
CA VAL A 145 -9.20 -8.87 4.54
C VAL A 145 -9.89 -9.48 5.78
N PRO A 146 -10.98 -8.88 6.29
CA PRO A 146 -11.72 -9.42 7.41
C PRO A 146 -12.18 -10.87 7.18
N ALA A 147 -11.94 -11.74 8.16
CA ALA A 147 -12.46 -13.09 8.15
C ALA A 147 -13.90 -13.11 8.69
N ILE A 148 -14.87 -13.36 7.80
CA ILE A 148 -16.29 -13.47 8.18
C ILE A 148 -16.84 -14.84 7.81
N SER A 149 -17.46 -15.50 8.79
CA SER A 149 -18.16 -16.78 8.63
C SER A 149 -19.64 -16.62 8.28
N ASP A 150 -20.23 -15.47 8.62
CA ASP A 150 -21.63 -15.13 8.34
C ASP A 150 -21.80 -14.73 6.87
N LEU A 151 -22.56 -15.51 6.10
CA LEU A 151 -22.80 -15.30 4.66
C LEU A 151 -24.16 -14.63 4.38
N SER A 152 -24.83 -14.12 5.41
CA SER A 152 -26.10 -13.41 5.28
C SER A 152 -25.89 -11.96 4.80
N PHE A 153 -27.00 -11.24 4.62
CA PHE A 153 -26.97 -9.79 4.41
C PHE A 153 -26.18 -9.07 5.53
N ILE A 154 -26.40 -9.46 6.78
CA ILE A 154 -25.67 -8.92 7.94
C ILE A 154 -24.18 -9.28 7.86
N GLY A 155 -23.84 -10.46 7.34
CA GLY A 155 -22.48 -10.86 7.01
C GLY A 155 -21.76 -9.86 6.09
N GLY A 156 -22.42 -9.46 4.99
CA GLY A 156 -21.87 -8.46 4.08
C GLY A 156 -21.73 -7.07 4.72
N VAL A 157 -22.68 -6.64 5.57
CA VAL A 157 -22.55 -5.38 6.33
C VAL A 157 -21.34 -5.42 7.27
N LYS A 158 -21.18 -6.53 8.02
CA LYS A 158 -20.02 -6.74 8.89
C LYS A 158 -18.72 -6.70 8.08
N PHE A 159 -18.70 -7.25 6.87
CA PHE A 159 -17.50 -7.28 6.01
C PHE A 159 -17.08 -5.88 5.60
N ILE A 160 -18.03 -5.06 5.16
CA ILE A 160 -17.79 -3.67 4.79
C ILE A 160 -17.32 -2.86 6.00
N LEU A 161 -18.03 -2.97 7.13
CA LEU A 161 -17.73 -2.18 8.32
C LEU A 161 -16.37 -2.55 8.91
N SER A 162 -16.07 -3.85 9.05
CA SER A 162 -14.77 -4.30 9.55
C SER A 162 -13.63 -3.89 8.62
N GLY A 163 -13.80 -4.01 7.31
CA GLY A 163 -12.82 -3.56 6.33
C GLY A 163 -12.57 -2.05 6.39
N ALA A 164 -13.63 -1.25 6.51
CA ALA A 164 -13.52 0.20 6.67
C ALA A 164 -12.82 0.59 7.98
N THR A 165 -13.17 -0.05 9.10
CA THR A 165 -12.50 0.18 10.39
C THR A 165 -11.02 -0.22 10.33
N MET A 166 -10.69 -1.37 9.77
CA MET A 166 -9.30 -1.82 9.60
C MET A 166 -8.50 -0.87 8.70
N ALA A 167 -9.10 -0.41 7.60
CA ALA A 167 -8.47 0.56 6.70
C ALA A 167 -8.17 1.88 7.42
N PHE A 168 -9.16 2.41 8.17
CA PHE A 168 -9.01 3.63 8.96
C PHE A 168 -7.93 3.50 10.04
N VAL A 169 -7.97 2.43 10.84
CA VAL A 169 -6.99 2.18 11.91
C VAL A 169 -5.58 2.04 11.34
N THR A 170 -5.43 1.31 10.23
CA THR A 170 -4.11 1.12 9.61
C THR A 170 -3.55 2.44 9.08
N LEU A 171 -4.39 3.27 8.46
CA LEU A 171 -3.99 4.59 7.99
C LEU A 171 -3.56 5.47 9.17
N LEU A 172 -4.36 5.53 10.23
CA LEU A 172 -4.03 6.29 11.44
C LEU A 172 -2.70 5.85 12.05
N VAL A 173 -2.52 4.55 12.26
CA VAL A 173 -1.27 4.00 12.84
C VAL A 173 -0.07 4.29 11.94
N SER A 174 -0.20 4.12 10.62
CA SER A 174 0.90 4.39 9.69
C SER A 174 1.33 5.86 9.66
N TYR A 175 0.37 6.77 9.76
CA TYR A 175 0.63 8.21 9.79
C TYR A 175 1.24 8.62 11.12
N PHE A 176 0.72 8.09 12.22
CA PHE A 176 1.30 8.28 13.55
C PHE A 176 2.76 7.82 13.60
N LEU A 177 3.07 6.62 13.10
CA LEU A 177 4.45 6.11 13.03
C LEU A 177 5.34 7.00 12.16
N SER A 178 4.83 7.51 11.04
CA SER A 178 5.55 8.45 10.18
C SER A 178 5.89 9.75 10.91
N GLU A 179 4.95 10.28 11.70
CA GLU A 179 5.16 11.49 12.50
C GLU A 179 6.13 11.25 13.66
N MET A 180 6.06 10.11 14.35
CA MET A 180 7.03 9.75 15.39
C MET A 180 8.47 9.75 14.87
N VAL A 181 8.70 9.22 13.66
CA VAL A 181 10.03 9.22 13.03
C VAL A 181 10.55 10.64 12.80
N ILE A 182 9.67 11.57 12.41
CA ILE A 182 10.05 12.98 12.21
C ILE A 182 10.32 13.67 13.56
N LEU A 183 9.44 13.46 14.55
CA LEU A 183 9.56 14.05 15.89
C LEU A 183 10.86 13.65 16.59
N MET A 184 11.31 12.39 16.44
CA MET A 184 12.59 11.93 16.99
C MET A 184 13.78 12.77 16.49
N VAL A 185 13.73 13.19 15.22
CA VAL A 185 14.75 14.06 14.64
C VAL A 185 14.68 15.46 15.22
N ASP A 186 13.49 16.02 15.36
CA ASP A 186 13.33 17.37 15.89
C ASP A 186 13.76 17.47 17.35
N ILE A 187 13.50 16.43 18.16
CA ILE A 187 14.03 16.31 19.54
C ILE A 187 15.56 16.25 19.53
N SER A 188 16.16 15.45 18.63
CA SER A 188 17.63 15.36 18.51
C SER A 188 18.27 16.71 18.17
N ARG A 189 17.57 17.53 17.37
CA ARG A 189 18.01 18.89 17.02
C ARG A 189 17.89 19.82 18.21
N SER A 190 16.73 19.86 18.86
CA SER A 190 16.48 20.73 20.01
C SER A 190 17.46 20.48 21.16
N THR A 191 17.76 19.22 21.46
CA THR A 191 18.74 18.85 22.51
C THR A 191 20.19 19.20 22.14
N ARG A 192 20.56 19.06 20.86
CA ARG A 192 21.91 19.44 20.38
C ARG A 192 22.15 20.96 20.40
N PHE A 193 21.12 21.77 20.16
CA PHE A 193 21.22 23.23 20.18
C PHE A 193 20.88 23.87 21.54
N GLY A 194 20.09 23.20 22.38
CA GLY A 194 19.78 23.63 23.74
C GLY A 194 20.94 23.51 24.72
N ASN A 195 21.98 22.75 24.38
CA ASN A 195 23.18 22.56 25.21
C ASN A 195 24.32 23.56 24.87
N LYS A 196 23.99 24.70 24.22
CA LYS A 196 24.90 25.82 23.92
C LYS A 196 24.57 27.10 24.72
N GLY A 197 23.88 26.95 25.85
CA GLY A 197 23.66 28.02 26.84
C GLY A 197 24.75 28.01 27.90
#